data_AF-A0A7S3KF72-F1
#
_entry.id   AF-A0A7S3KF72-F1
#
_cell.length_a   1.000
_cell.length_b   1.000
_cell.length_c   1.000
_cell.angle_alpha   90.00
_cell.angle_beta   90.00
_cell.angle_gamma   90.00
#
_symmetry.space_group_name_H-M   'P 1'
#
loop_
_entity.id
_entity.type
_entity.pdbx_description
1 polymer ?
#
loop_
_entity_poly.entity_id
_entity_poly.type
_entity_poly.pdbx_seq_one_letter_code
_entity_poly.pdbx_strand_id
1 'polypeptide(L)'
;MILESNVGIGIVGKEGKQASLAGDFSINQFSFLTRLILWHGRLSYKRSALLSQFVIHRGLIISVMQAVFSLVFYHVSIPIYNGFLMLGYSTVYTSLPVFSIVLDKDTGVQQALDYPPLYKTLQKGRSLSFKTFLIWVWKSIFQGGFIMFC
;
A
#
# COMPACT_ATOMS: atom_id res chain seq x y z
N MET A 1 -8.28 26.05 9.37
CA MET A 1 -6.84 25.81 9.65
C MET A 1 -6.50 24.34 9.93
N ILE A 2 -6.97 23.71 11.03
CA ILE A 2 -6.67 22.27 11.31
C ILE A 2 -7.63 21.35 10.56
N LEU A 3 -8.93 21.64 10.62
CA LEU A 3 -9.99 20.88 9.91
C LEU A 3 -9.97 21.04 8.39
N GLU A 4 -9.29 22.07 7.89
CA GLU A 4 -9.15 22.33 6.44
C GLU A 4 -7.87 21.71 5.86
N SER A 5 -6.97 21.22 6.70
CA SER A 5 -5.71 20.61 6.28
C SER A 5 -5.92 19.16 5.87
N ASN A 6 -5.07 18.62 4.97
CA ASN A 6 -5.15 17.22 4.59
C ASN A 6 -4.78 16.25 5.74
N VAL A 7 -4.00 16.73 6.71
CA VAL A 7 -3.62 15.99 7.91
C VAL A 7 -3.57 16.98 9.08
N GLY A 8 -4.56 16.89 9.97
CA GLY A 8 -4.65 17.72 11.16
C GLY A 8 -3.81 17.15 12.31
N ILE A 9 -2.85 17.92 12.83
CA ILE A 9 -2.04 17.50 13.98
C ILE A 9 -2.26 18.48 15.12
N GLY A 10 -2.92 18.02 16.18
CA GLY A 10 -3.21 18.80 17.37
C GLY A 10 -2.18 18.57 18.46
N ILE A 11 -1.73 19.66 19.09
CA ILE A 11 -0.84 19.60 20.26
C ILE A 11 -1.70 19.74 21.52
N VAL A 12 -1.48 18.88 22.51
CA VAL A 12 -2.21 18.92 23.78
C VAL A 12 -1.80 20.16 24.57
N GLY A 13 -2.74 21.10 24.72
CA GLY A 13 -2.57 22.29 25.57
C GLY A 13 -2.82 21.97 27.04
N LYS A 14 -2.20 22.76 27.93
CA LYS A 14 -2.43 22.67 29.38
C LYS A 14 -3.84 23.16 29.78
N GLU A 15 -4.35 24.15 29.05
CA GLU A 15 -5.62 24.83 29.36
C GLU A 15 -6.79 24.33 28.50
N GLY A 16 -6.52 23.54 27.47
CA GLY A 16 -7.55 23.04 26.57
C GLY A 16 -7.02 22.05 25.54
N LYS A 17 -7.90 21.13 25.13
CA LYS A 17 -7.59 20.06 24.17
C LYS A 17 -8.33 20.19 22.84
N GLN A 18 -8.96 21.33 22.57
CA GLN A 18 -9.83 21.51 21.40
C GLN A 18 -9.12 21.21 20.08
N ALA A 19 -7.90 21.73 19.88
CA ALA A 19 -7.09 21.44 18.69
C ALA A 19 -6.66 19.96 18.61
N SER A 20 -6.41 19.32 19.75
CA SER A 20 -6.07 17.90 19.84
C SER A 20 -7.25 16.97 19.59
N LEU A 21 -8.47 17.39 19.93
CA LEU A 21 -9.69 16.61 19.70
C LEU A 21 -10.19 16.78 18.26
N ALA A 22 -9.90 17.93 17.65
CA ALA A 22 -10.27 18.23 16.26
C ALA A 22 -9.27 17.76 15.21
N GLY A 23 -8.07 17.30 15.60
CA GLY A 23 -7.03 16.81 14.68
C GLY A 23 -7.01 15.28 14.54
N ASP A 24 -6.48 14.78 13.42
CA ASP A 24 -6.30 13.34 13.14
C ASP A 24 -5.27 12.70 14.07
N PHE A 25 -4.22 13.45 14.43
CA PHE A 25 -3.19 13.04 15.37
C PHE A 25 -3.10 14.00 16.55
N SER A 26 -2.91 13.43 17.74
CA SER A 26 -2.64 14.18 18.97
C SER A 26 -1.20 13.92 19.44
N ILE A 27 -0.44 14.99 19.68
CA ILE A 27 0.91 14.91 20.24
C ILE A 27 1.04 15.80 21.48
N ASN A 28 1.86 15.39 22.45
CA ASN A 28 2.06 16.18 23.67
C ASN A 28 3.01 17.38 23.49
N GLN A 29 3.94 17.29 22.53
CA GLN A 29 4.94 18.32 22.28
C GLN A 29 5.35 18.35 20.81
N PHE A 30 5.73 19.53 20.32
CA PHE A 30 6.08 19.75 18.92
C PHE A 30 7.29 18.90 18.46
N SER A 31 8.24 18.59 19.36
CA SER A 31 9.41 17.76 19.01
C SER A 31 9.05 16.33 18.54
N PHE A 32 7.88 15.81 18.93
CA PHE A 32 7.40 14.51 18.45
C PHE A 32 6.92 14.55 16.99
N LEU A 33 6.63 15.73 16.45
CA LEU A 33 6.23 15.90 15.05
C LEU A 33 7.27 15.36 14.08
N THR A 34 8.56 15.59 14.37
CA THR A 34 9.68 15.13 13.53
C THR A 34 9.67 13.61 13.40
N ARG A 35 9.48 12.88 14.51
CA ARG A 35 9.38 11.41 14.51
C ARG A 35 8.07 10.92 13.86
N LEU A 36 6.97 11.65 14.04
CA LEU A 36 5.69 11.30 13.42
C LEU A 36 5.80 11.36 11.88
N ILE A 37 6.32 12.45 11.34
CA ILE A 37 6.40 12.66 9.89
C ILE A 37 7.52 11.82 9.26
N LEU A 38 8.76 11.96 9.73
CA LEU A 38 9.92 11.37 9.04
C LEU A 38 9.96 9.85 9.11
N TRP A 39 9.52 9.28 10.23
CA TRP A 39 9.53 7.83 10.44
C TRP A 39 8.16 7.20 10.13
N HIS A 40 7.11 7.55 10.89
CA HIS A 40 5.81 6.90 10.74
C HIS A 40 5.13 7.26 9.40
N GLY A 41 5.18 8.53 9.00
CA GLY A 41 4.63 8.99 7.72
C GLY A 41 5.30 8.31 6.52
N ARG A 42 6.63 8.24 6.52
CA ARG A 42 7.40 7.53 5.47
C ARG A 42 7.01 6.06 5.37
N LEU A 43 7.00 5.38 6.51
CA LEU A 43 6.74 3.96 6.60
C LEU A 43 5.30 3.63 6.15
N SER A 44 4.34 4.42 6.60
CA SER A 44 2.93 4.31 6.16
C SER A 44 2.79 4.47 4.66
N TYR A 45 3.41 5.50 4.06
CA TYR A 45 3.35 5.74 2.62
C TYR A 45 3.96 4.58 1.80
N LYS A 46 5.15 4.11 2.17
CA LYS A 46 5.83 3.01 1.45
C LYS A 46 5.06 1.69 1.54
N ARG A 47 4.62 1.32 2.74
CA ARG A 47 3.85 0.09 2.98
C ARG A 47 2.54 0.13 2.22
N SER A 48 1.80 1.24 2.29
CA SER A 48 0.54 1.40 1.57
C SER A 48 0.72 1.35 0.06
N ALA A 49 1.77 1.98 -0.48
CA ALA A 49 2.07 1.92 -1.90
C ALA A 49 2.37 0.48 -2.38
N LEU A 50 3.24 -0.23 -1.66
CA LEU A 50 3.63 -1.59 -2.02
C LEU A 50 2.46 -2.57 -1.83
N LEU A 51 1.72 -2.46 -0.74
CA LEU A 51 0.52 -3.26 -0.47
C LEU A 51 -0.54 -3.04 -1.57
N SER A 52 -0.78 -1.80 -1.98
CA SER A 52 -1.73 -1.49 -3.05
C SER A 52 -1.32 -2.15 -4.36
N GLN A 53 -0.03 -2.05 -4.72
CA GLN A 53 0.51 -2.69 -5.92
C GLN A 53 0.41 -4.22 -5.86
N PHE A 54 0.69 -4.82 -4.70
CA PHE A 54 0.55 -6.26 -4.48
C PHE A 54 -0.90 -6.74 -4.61
N VAL A 55 -1.85 -6.02 -4.02
CA VAL A 55 -3.29 -6.36 -4.10
C VAL A 55 -3.81 -6.27 -5.53
N ILE A 56 -3.39 -5.25 -6.28
CA ILE A 56 -3.72 -5.10 -7.71
C ILE A 56 -3.12 -6.27 -8.50
N HIS A 57 -1.85 -6.57 -8.30
CA HIS A 57 -1.14 -7.61 -9.03
C HIS A 57 -1.75 -9.01 -8.82
N ARG A 58 -2.01 -9.39 -7.56
CA ARG A 58 -2.60 -10.71 -7.26
C ARG A 58 -3.99 -10.88 -7.87
N GLY A 59 -4.79 -9.81 -7.93
CA GLY A 59 -6.10 -9.83 -8.57
C GLY A 59 -5.99 -9.94 -10.09
N LEU A 60 -5.12 -9.12 -10.69
CA LEU A 60 -4.91 -9.10 -12.14
C LEU A 60 -4.40 -10.42 -12.69
N ILE A 61 -3.53 -11.15 -11.98
CA ILE A 61 -3.06 -12.47 -12.43
C ILE A 61 -4.25 -13.40 -12.68
N ILE A 62 -5.18 -13.51 -11.73
CA ILE A 62 -6.36 -14.39 -11.87
C ILE A 62 -7.24 -13.93 -13.03
N SER A 63 -7.47 -12.61 -13.16
CA SER A 63 -8.26 -12.06 -14.26
C SER A 63 -7.62 -12.33 -15.62
N VAL A 64 -6.29 -12.21 -15.74
CA VAL A 64 -5.54 -12.51 -16.97
C VAL A 64 -5.64 -13.99 -17.30
N MET A 65 -5.45 -14.88 -16.33
CA MET A 65 -5.61 -16.32 -16.55
C MET A 65 -7.01 -16.65 -17.07
N GLN A 66 -8.06 -16.11 -16.43
CA GLN A 66 -9.44 -16.27 -16.87
C GLN A 66 -9.67 -15.73 -18.29
N ALA A 67 -9.14 -14.55 -18.61
CA ALA A 67 -9.27 -13.96 -19.93
C ALA A 67 -8.56 -14.81 -21.01
N VAL A 68 -7.34 -15.26 -20.76
CA VAL A 68 -6.58 -16.11 -21.69
C VAL A 68 -7.29 -17.46 -21.89
N PHE A 69 -7.77 -18.09 -20.82
CA PHE A 69 -8.58 -19.31 -20.93
C PHE A 69 -9.81 -19.08 -21.81
N SER A 70 -10.61 -18.06 -21.53
CA SER A 70 -11.79 -17.77 -22.34
C SER A 70 -11.43 -17.50 -23.81
N LEU A 71 -10.31 -16.82 -24.10
CA LEU A 71 -9.86 -16.60 -25.48
C LEU A 71 -9.46 -17.90 -26.20
N VAL A 72 -8.76 -18.82 -25.52
CA VAL A 72 -8.34 -20.11 -26.10
C VAL A 72 -9.54 -21.03 -26.37
N PHE A 73 -10.54 -21.01 -25.50
CA PHE A 73 -11.72 -21.87 -25.59
C PHE A 73 -12.94 -21.16 -26.21
N TYR A 74 -12.75 -20.36 -27.27
CA TYR A 74 -13.84 -19.75 -28.05
C TYR A 74 -14.84 -18.90 -27.22
N HIS A 75 -14.34 -18.10 -26.28
CA HIS A 75 -15.11 -17.24 -25.39
C HIS A 75 -16.09 -17.99 -24.45
N VAL A 76 -15.74 -19.22 -24.07
CA VAL A 76 -16.49 -19.94 -23.04
C VAL A 76 -16.32 -19.25 -21.67
N SER A 77 -17.46 -18.99 -21.01
CA SER A 77 -17.56 -18.28 -19.73
C SER A 77 -17.55 -19.22 -18.51
N ILE A 78 -16.69 -20.24 -18.53
CA ILE A 78 -16.53 -21.16 -17.40
C ILE A 78 -15.39 -20.65 -16.51
N PRO A 79 -15.61 -20.56 -15.18
CA PRO A 79 -14.55 -20.15 -14.26
C PRO A 79 -13.47 -21.23 -14.16
N ILE A 80 -12.20 -20.85 -14.24
CA ILE A 80 -11.06 -21.77 -14.05
C ILE A 80 -11.02 -22.29 -12.60
N TYR A 81 -11.37 -21.43 -11.64
CA TYR A 81 -11.29 -21.72 -10.21
C TYR A 81 -12.67 -21.71 -9.56
N ASN A 82 -12.90 -22.66 -8.65
CA ASN A 82 -14.08 -22.68 -7.79
C ASN A 82 -14.09 -21.44 -6.86
N GLY A 83 -15.28 -20.94 -6.52
CA GLY A 83 -15.46 -19.81 -5.59
C GLY A 83 -14.78 -20.00 -4.23
N PHE A 84 -14.76 -21.23 -3.68
CA PHE A 84 -14.03 -21.50 -2.43
C PHE A 84 -12.51 -21.34 -2.58
N LEU A 85 -11.94 -21.71 -3.73
CA LEU A 85 -10.52 -21.52 -4.01
C LEU A 85 -10.19 -20.03 -4.19
N MET A 86 -11.05 -19.25 -4.86
CA MET A 86 -10.88 -17.80 -4.97
C MET A 86 -10.97 -17.10 -3.61
N LEU A 87 -11.91 -17.52 -2.76
CA LEU A 87 -12.01 -17.04 -1.39
C LEU A 87 -10.73 -17.36 -0.62
N GLY A 88 -10.28 -18.62 -0.65
CA GLY A 88 -9.05 -19.05 -0.02
C GLY A 88 -7.82 -18.28 -0.51
N TYR A 89 -7.73 -18.01 -1.81
CA TYR A 89 -6.64 -17.24 -2.41
C TYR A 89 -6.57 -15.80 -1.89
N SER A 90 -7.69 -15.10 -1.91
CA SER A 90 -7.76 -13.68 -1.53
C SER A 90 -7.59 -13.46 -0.01
N THR A 91 -7.97 -14.45 0.80
CA THR A 91 -7.99 -14.35 2.27
C THR A 91 -6.86 -15.12 2.92
N VAL A 92 -6.75 -16.44 2.74
CA VAL A 92 -5.85 -17.30 3.50
C VAL A 92 -4.48 -17.42 2.81
N TYR A 93 -4.45 -17.85 1.56
CA TYR A 93 -3.19 -18.23 0.88
C TYR A 93 -2.26 -17.05 0.61
N THR A 94 -2.81 -15.84 0.45
CA THR A 94 -2.02 -14.63 0.24
C THR A 94 -1.97 -13.70 1.46
N SER A 95 -2.39 -14.17 2.65
CA SER A 95 -2.34 -13.38 3.89
C SER A 95 -0.92 -13.12 4.38
N LEU A 96 -0.05 -14.14 4.36
CA LEU A 96 1.32 -14.03 4.89
C LEU A 96 2.14 -12.93 4.21
N PRO A 97 2.16 -12.81 2.86
CA PRO A 97 2.80 -11.68 2.20
C PRO A 97 2.24 -10.32 2.62
N VAL A 98 0.93 -10.20 2.82
CA VAL A 98 0.30 -8.94 3.29
C VAL A 98 0.83 -8.54 4.66
N PHE A 99 0.87 -9.47 5.61
CA PHE A 99 1.42 -9.20 6.94
C PHE A 99 2.91 -8.87 6.90
N SER A 100 3.69 -9.57 6.06
CA SER A 100 5.10 -9.28 5.86
C SER A 100 5.30 -7.83 5.40
N ILE A 101 4.51 -7.35 4.44
CA ILE A 101 4.60 -5.98 3.91
C ILE A 101 4.21 -4.96 4.98
N VAL A 102 3.17 -5.23 5.76
CA VAL A 102 2.70 -4.31 6.82
C VAL A 102 3.70 -4.21 7.96
N LEU A 103 4.45 -5.27 8.26
CA LEU A 103 5.45 -5.28 9.32
C LEU A 103 6.84 -4.84 8.85
N ASP A 104 7.10 -4.85 7.54
CA ASP A 104 8.39 -4.52 6.94
C ASP A 104 8.88 -3.11 7.30
N LYS A 105 10.17 -2.96 7.59
CA LYS A 105 10.81 -1.70 7.97
C LYS A 105 12.07 -1.51 7.14
N ASP A 106 12.06 -0.50 6.28
CA ASP A 106 13.14 -0.26 5.33
C ASP A 106 14.37 0.41 5.97
N THR A 107 14.18 1.26 6.98
CA THR A 107 15.27 1.96 7.68
C THR A 107 15.07 1.89 9.20
N GLY A 108 16.05 2.30 10.02
CA GLY A 108 15.84 2.48 11.45
C GLY A 108 15.19 3.83 11.80
N VAL A 109 14.62 3.97 13.01
CA VAL A 109 14.08 5.26 13.50
C VAL A 109 15.17 6.32 13.53
N GLN A 110 16.35 6.00 14.09
CA GLN A 110 17.45 6.97 14.21
C GLN A 110 17.97 7.38 12.83
N GLN A 111 18.21 6.41 11.95
CA GLN A 111 18.65 6.68 10.57
C GLN A 111 17.68 7.60 9.81
N ALA A 112 16.36 7.45 10.02
CA ALA A 112 15.38 8.32 9.39
C ALA A 112 15.37 9.75 9.95
N LEU A 113 15.77 9.93 11.21
CA LEU A 113 15.91 11.24 11.86
C LEU A 113 17.25 11.90 11.50
N ASP A 114 18.32 11.12 11.45
CA ASP A 114 19.68 11.57 11.13
C ASP A 114 19.83 11.96 9.66
N TYR A 115 19.02 11.36 8.76
CA TYR A 115 19.04 11.67 7.34
C TYR A 115 17.66 12.07 6.77
N PRO A 116 17.15 13.28 7.09
CA PRO A 116 15.88 13.80 6.57
C PRO A 116 15.70 13.82 5.05
N PRO A 117 16.76 13.96 4.21
CA PRO A 117 16.61 13.91 2.75
C PRO A 117 15.95 12.61 2.22
N LEU A 118 16.00 11.52 2.98
CA LEU A 118 15.23 10.30 2.68
C LEU A 118 13.74 10.59 2.48
N TYR A 119 13.15 11.50 3.27
CA TYR A 119 11.73 11.86 3.14
C TYR A 119 11.42 12.62 1.85
N LYS A 120 12.34 13.48 1.38
CA LYS A 120 12.16 14.28 0.16
C LYS A 120 11.97 13.40 -1.09
N THR A 121 12.50 12.18 -1.08
CA THR A 121 12.29 11.21 -2.17
C THR A 121 10.84 10.73 -2.25
N LEU A 122 10.12 10.65 -1.13
CA LEU A 122 8.72 10.24 -1.09
C LEU A 122 7.77 11.32 -1.61
N GLN A 123 8.06 12.60 -1.33
CA GLN A 123 7.25 13.73 -1.80
C GLN A 123 7.13 13.77 -3.33
N LYS A 124 8.06 13.16 -4.06
CA LYS A 124 8.01 13.04 -5.53
C LYS A 124 6.97 12.03 -6.03
N GLY A 125 6.23 11.36 -5.14
CA GLY A 125 5.16 10.42 -5.51
C GLY A 125 5.63 9.16 -6.24
N ARG A 126 6.93 8.85 -6.20
CA ARG A 126 7.52 7.81 -7.07
C ARG A 126 7.09 6.39 -6.71
N SER A 127 6.78 6.12 -5.44
CA SER A 127 6.43 4.78 -4.96
C SER A 127 5.07 4.32 -5.49
N LEU A 128 4.14 5.26 -5.68
CA LEU A 128 2.82 5.01 -6.26
C LEU A 128 2.56 6.02 -7.39
N SER A 129 3.10 5.70 -8.57
CA SER A 129 2.95 6.49 -9.79
C SER A 129 2.29 5.67 -10.90
N PHE A 130 1.77 6.36 -11.92
CA PHE A 130 1.21 5.70 -13.11
C PHE A 130 2.23 4.79 -13.81
N LYS A 131 3.51 5.20 -13.83
CA LYS A 131 4.60 4.38 -14.37
C LYS A 131 4.76 3.07 -13.58
N THR A 132 4.82 3.14 -12.25
CA THR A 132 4.91 1.94 -11.42
C THR A 132 3.68 1.05 -11.58
N PHE A 133 2.49 1.65 -11.64
CA PHE A 133 1.25 0.92 -11.86
C PHE A 133 1.29 0.12 -13.18
N LEU A 134 1.65 0.76 -14.30
CA LEU A 134 1.78 0.07 -15.59
C LEU A 134 2.82 -1.04 -15.57
N ILE A 135 3.95 -0.86 -14.87
CA ILE A 135 4.95 -1.91 -14.71
C ILE A 135 4.34 -3.13 -13.98
N TRP A 136 3.56 -2.91 -12.93
CA TRP A 136 2.88 -3.98 -12.20
C TRP A 136 1.78 -4.65 -13.04
N VAL A 137 1.03 -3.89 -13.84
CA VAL A 137 0.06 -4.45 -14.81
C VAL A 137 0.77 -5.36 -15.81
N TRP A 138 1.85 -4.89 -16.44
CA TRP A 138 2.63 -5.70 -17.38
C TRP A 138 3.19 -6.98 -16.76
N LYS A 139 3.72 -6.89 -15.54
CA LYS A 139 4.15 -8.08 -14.78
C LYS A 139 3.00 -9.06 -14.56
N SER A 140 1.80 -8.57 -14.23
CA SER A 140 0.60 -9.39 -14.02
C SER A 140 0.17 -10.11 -15.30
N ILE A 141 0.19 -9.40 -16.44
CA ILE A 141 -0.16 -9.97 -17.75
C ILE A 141 0.83 -11.07 -18.13
N PHE A 142 2.13 -10.79 -18.01
CA PHE A 142 3.18 -11.76 -18.32
C PHE A 142 3.09 -13.01 -17.44
N GLN A 143 2.98 -12.82 -16.12
CA GLN A 143 2.91 -13.94 -15.18
C GLN A 143 1.61 -14.73 -15.31
N GLY A 144 0.46 -14.07 -15.42
CA GLY A 144 -0.83 -14.74 -15.61
C GLY A 144 -0.91 -15.50 -16.93
N GLY A 145 -0.39 -14.93 -18.03
CA GLY A 145 -0.29 -15.61 -19.31
C GLY A 145 0.61 -16.85 -19.22
N PHE A 146 1.80 -16.73 -18.65
CA PHE A 146 2.73 -17.84 -18.51
C PHE A 146 2.15 -18.99 -17.67
N ILE A 147 1.54 -18.69 -16.52
CA ILE A 147 0.91 -19.71 -15.66
C ILE A 147 -0.25 -20.43 -16.38
N MET A 148 -0.96 -19.75 -17.29
CA MET A 148 -2.06 -20.37 -18.03
C MET A 148 -1.58 -21.33 -19.13
N PHE A 149 -0.41 -21.10 -19.71
CA PHE A 149 0.12 -21.90 -20.82
C PHE A 149 1.12 -22.99 -20.42
N CYS A 150 1.65 -22.94 -19.20
CA CYS A 150 2.50 -23.99 -18.61
C CYS A 150 1.67 -25.01 -17.84
#